data_AF-A0AAX3ZZG1-F1
#
_entry.id   AF-A0AAX3ZZG1-F1
#
_cell.length_a   1.000
_cell.length_b   1.000
_cell.length_c   1.000
_cell.angle_alpha   90.00
_cell.angle_beta   90.00
_cell.angle_gamma   90.00
#
_symmetry.space_group_name_H-M   'P 1'
#
loop_
_entity.id
_entity.type
_entity.pdbx_description
1 polymer ?
#
loop_
_entity_poly.entity_id
_entity_poly.type
_entity_poly.pdbx_seq_one_letter_code
_entity_poly.pdbx_strand_id
1 'polypeptide(L)' 'MNSTQLAGYRKIELQVRAGNSRAIGLYRSIGFERTGRVDKHPLGGDAMVTFARALP' A
#
# COMPACT_ATOMS: atom_id res chain seq x y z
N MET A 1 13.47 -0.88 -26.23
CA MET A 1 12.94 -0.48 -24.91
C MET A 1 12.73 -1.75 -24.11
N ASN A 2 13.60 -2.04 -23.14
CA ASN A 2 13.55 -3.29 -22.38
C ASN A 2 12.41 -3.23 -21.36
N SER A 3 11.34 -3.97 -21.64
CA SER A 3 10.26 -4.25 -20.70
C SER A 3 10.77 -5.14 -19.57
N THR A 4 11.02 -4.56 -18.40
CA THR A 4 11.25 -5.31 -17.16
C THR A 4 9.95 -6.03 -16.79
N GLN A 5 9.78 -7.25 -17.29
CA GLN A 5 8.68 -8.12 -16.93
C GLN A 5 8.82 -8.47 -15.44
N LEU A 6 7.97 -7.90 -14.59
CA LEU A 6 7.93 -8.20 -13.17
C LEU A 6 7.77 -9.71 -12.99
N ALA A 7 8.63 -10.34 -12.19
CA ALA A 7 8.88 -11.77 -12.12
C ALA A 7 7.70 -12.64 -11.61
N GLY A 8 6.55 -12.61 -12.28
CA GLY A 8 5.32 -13.32 -11.88
C GLY A 8 4.55 -12.65 -10.73
N TYR A 9 5.02 -11.52 -10.20
CA TYR A 9 4.33 -10.76 -9.17
C TYR A 9 3.10 -10.05 -9.73
N ARG A 10 1.94 -10.25 -9.07
CA ARG A 10 0.65 -9.72 -9.52
C ARG A 10 0.18 -8.48 -8.76
N LYS A 11 0.79 -8.17 -7.61
CA LYS A 11 0.42 -7.03 -6.77
C LYS A 11 1.58 -6.51 -5.94
N ILE A 12 1.52 -5.22 -5.60
CA ILE A 12 2.36 -4.59 -4.58
C ILE A 12 1.45 -4.25 -3.40
N GLU A 13 1.95 -4.48 -2.18
CA GLU A 13 1.30 -4.09 -0.93
C GLU A 13 2.22 -3.22 -0.09
N LEU A 14 1.64 -2.29 0.65
CA LEU A 14 2.33 -1.46 1.62
C LEU A 14 1.43 -1.19 2.82
N GLN A 15 2.04 -0.83 3.95
CA GLN A 15 1.31 -0.43 5.15
C GLN A 15 1.63 1.02 5.52
N VAL A 16 0.63 1.73 6.02
CA VAL A 16 0.76 3.12 6.46
C VAL A 16 -0.05 3.35 7.72
N ARG A 17 0.41 4.27 8.58
CA ARG A 17 -0.37 4.69 9.76
C ARG A 17 -1.73 5.26 9.32
N ALA A 18 -2.79 4.85 10.01
CA ALA A 18 -4.16 5.25 9.70
C ALA A 18 -4.35 6.78 9.69
N GLY A 19 -3.61 7.52 10.54
CA GLY A 19 -3.65 8.98 10.59
C GLY A 19 -2.83 9.71 9.52
N ASN A 20 -2.03 9.03 8.69
CA ASN A 20 -1.20 9.69 7.68
C ASN A 20 -1.99 10.01 6.40
N SER A 21 -2.85 11.02 6.48
CA SER A 21 -3.73 11.46 5.39
C SER A 21 -2.99 11.84 4.11
N ARG A 22 -1.77 12.41 4.21
CA ARG A 22 -0.94 12.78 3.05
C ARG A 22 -0.46 11.57 2.27
N ALA A 23 0.08 10.56 2.95
CA ALA A 23 0.51 9.32 2.32
C ALA A 23 -0.68 8.54 1.73
N ILE A 24 -1.80 8.48 2.46
CA ILE A 24 -3.04 7.86 1.97
C ILE A 24 -3.53 8.54 0.68
N GLY A 25 -3.50 9.88 0.63
CA GLY A 25 -3.84 10.65 -0.56
C GLY A 25 -2.93 10.32 -1.74
N LEU A 26 -1.63 10.25 -1.51
CA LEU A 26 -0.65 9.83 -2.52
C LEU A 26 -0.93 8.42 -3.05
N TYR A 27 -1.15 7.45 -2.18
CA TYR A 27 -1.38 6.06 -2.61
C TYR A 27 -2.63 5.94 -3.48
N ARG A 28 -3.72 6.61 -3.08
CA ARG A 28 -4.95 6.66 -3.88
C ARG A 28 -4.73 7.30 -5.25
N SER A 29 -3.93 8.37 -5.34
CA SER A 29 -3.70 9.06 -6.62
C SER A 29 -2.92 8.21 -7.63
N ILE A 30 -2.14 7.24 -7.15
CA ILE A 30 -1.40 6.29 -8.00
C ILE A 30 -2.06 4.91 -8.09
N GLY A 31 -3.34 4.78 -7.73
CA GLY A 31 -4.14 3.58 -7.94
C GLY A 31 -3.98 2.47 -6.91
N PHE A 32 -3.51 2.78 -5.71
CA PHE A 32 -3.58 1.85 -4.58
C PHE A 32 -4.94 1.96 -3.88
N GLU A 33 -5.47 0.81 -3.50
CA GLU A 33 -6.73 0.69 -2.78
C GLU A 33 -6.50 0.17 -1.37
N ARG A 34 -7.29 0.68 -0.41
CA ARG A 34 -7.20 0.23 0.98
C ARG A 34 -7.73 -1.20 1.06
N THR A 35 -6.96 -2.08 1.66
CA THR A 35 -7.45 -3.42 2.00
C THR A 35 -8.12 -3.40 3.38
N GLY A 36 -8.96 -4.40 3.67
CA GLY A 36 -9.63 -4.53 4.97
C GLY A 36 -8.70 -4.82 6.15
N ARG A 37 -7.40 -4.97 5.91
CA ARG A 37 -6.42 -5.35 6.94
C ARG A 37 -5.97 -4.13 7.74
N VAL A 38 -6.14 -4.23 9.06
CA VAL A 38 -5.71 -3.22 10.04
C VAL A 38 -4.90 -3.94 11.12
N ASP A 39 -3.65 -3.53 11.28
CA ASP A 39 -2.72 -4.13 12.24
C ASP A 39 -2.31 -3.09 13.29
N LYS A 40 -1.95 -3.54 14.50
CA LYS A 40 -1.30 -2.65 15.47
C LYS A 40 0.09 -2.28 14.96
N HIS A 41 0.50 -1.01 15.16
CA HIS A 41 1.87 -0.62 14.84
C HIS A 41 2.86 -1.32 15.80
N PRO A 42 3.95 -1.94 15.32
CA PRO A 42 4.89 -2.69 16.17
C PRO A 42 5.52 -1.87 17.30
N LEU A 43 5.69 -0.56 17.07
CA LEU A 43 6.24 0.40 18.04
C LEU A 43 5.17 1.25 18.74
N GLY A 44 3.90 0.89 18.63
CA GLY A 44 2.78 1.68 19.15
C GLY A 44 2.39 2.91 18.32
N GLY A 45 1.40 3.66 18.83
CA GLY A 45 0.72 4.75 18.13
C GLY A 45 -0.41 4.27 17.22
N ASP A 46 -0.74 5.08 16.21
CA ASP A 46 -1.80 4.78 15.24
C ASP A 46 -1.63 3.40 14.60
N ALA A 47 -2.76 2.69 14.43
CA ALA A 47 -2.81 1.43 13.71
C ALA A 47 -2.29 1.58 12.27
N MET A 48 -1.77 0.48 11.71
CA MET A 48 -1.35 0.37 10.33
C MET A 48 -2.52 -0.12 9.47
N VAL A 49 -2.74 0.51 8.33
CA VAL A 49 -3.69 0.09 7.31
C VAL A 49 -2.93 -0.33 6.06
N THR A 50 -3.35 -1.43 5.46
CA THR A 50 -2.71 -1.95 4.25
C THR A 50 -3.36 -1.37 3.00
N PHE A 51 -2.53 -1.06 2.01
CA PHE A 51 -2.94 -0.66 0.66
C PHE A 51 -2.32 -1.61 -0.36
N ALA A 52 -3.05 -1.91 -1.43
CA ALA A 52 -2.58 -2.79 -2.50
C ALA A 52 -2.87 -2.19 -3.88
N ARG A 53 -2.01 -2.52 -4.85
CA ARG A 53 -2.22 -2.21 -6.27
C ARG A 53 -1.82 -3.41 -7.12
N ALA A 54 -2.65 -3.76 -8.09
CA ALA A 54 -2.33 -4.78 -9.09
C ALA A 54 -1.21 -4.28 -10.02
N LEU A 55 -0.31 -5.19 -10.39
CA LEU A 55 0.74 -4.93 -11.37
C LEU A 55 0.22 -5.25 -12.78
N PRO A 56 0.65 -4.49 -13.81
CA PRO A 56 0.34 -4.80 -15.20
C PRO A 56 0.87 -6.18 -15.64
#